data_AF-A0AAX3JAJ5-F1
#
_entry.id   AF-A0AAX3JAJ5-F1
#
_cell.length_a   1.000
_cell.length_b   1.000
_cell.length_c   1.000
_cell.angle_alpha   90.00
_cell.angle_beta   90.00
_cell.angle_gamma   90.00
#
_symmetry.space_group_name_H-M   'P 1'
#
loop_
_entity.id
_entity.type
_entity.pdbx_description
1 polymer ?
#
loop_
_entity_poly.entity_id
_entity_poly.type
_entity_poly.pdbx_seq_one_letter_code
_entity_poly.pdbx_strand_id
1 'polypeptide(L)'
;MFALADANNFYASCETVFRPDLRGKPICVVSNNDGCVIARSAEAKRMGIKMGAPLFKNERYFRDNGVYTFSSNYALYGDMSARMMAILSEMAPGQEIYSIDESFLDVSGVAACLPLEEFGRQMRDRVRKELGLIIGVGFGSALPKRWPSWLTLPLKSGPGQTALSTSPALTGSAGCWPW
;
A
#
# COMPACT_ATOMS: atom_id res chain seq x y z
N MET A 1 4.81 -1.23 18.78
CA MET A 1 3.55 -0.75 18.14
C MET A 1 3.85 -0.57 16.67
N PHE A 2 2.96 -0.96 15.76
CA PHE A 2 3.24 -0.91 14.33
C PHE A 2 2.19 -0.08 13.60
N ALA A 3 2.61 0.53 12.50
CA ALA A 3 1.73 1.11 11.50
C ALA A 3 1.84 0.32 10.18
N LEU A 4 0.73 0.19 9.46
CA LEU A 4 0.69 -0.28 8.08
C LEU A 4 0.32 0.93 7.21
N ALA A 5 1.22 1.28 6.28
CA ALA A 5 0.96 2.23 5.21
C ALA A 5 0.68 1.46 3.91
N ASP A 6 -0.42 1.78 3.23
CA ASP A 6 -0.89 1.13 2.00
C ASP A 6 -1.36 2.18 0.99
N ALA A 7 -0.87 2.13 -0.26
CA ALA A 7 -1.25 3.06 -1.32
C ALA A 7 -2.51 2.65 -2.09
N ASN A 8 -3.49 3.56 -2.11
CA ASN A 8 -4.80 3.31 -2.70
C ASN A 8 -4.73 3.15 -4.22
N ASN A 9 -5.23 2.01 -4.73
CA ASN A 9 -5.32 1.72 -6.16
C ASN A 9 -3.98 1.98 -6.88
N PHE A 10 -2.87 1.56 -6.26
CA PHE A 10 -1.52 2.07 -6.53
C PHE A 10 -1.19 2.27 -8.02
N TYR A 11 -1.30 1.25 -8.88
CA TYR A 11 -0.97 1.41 -10.30
C TYR A 11 -1.86 2.43 -11.02
N ALA A 12 -3.17 2.44 -10.73
CA ALA A 12 -4.07 3.44 -11.33
C ALA A 12 -3.78 4.87 -10.81
N SER A 13 -3.32 4.99 -9.57
CA SER A 13 -2.89 6.26 -8.99
C SER A 13 -1.58 6.76 -9.62
N CYS A 14 -0.62 5.86 -9.89
CA CYS A 14 0.63 6.20 -10.58
C CYS A 14 0.38 6.78 -11.99
N GLU A 15 -0.55 6.20 -12.75
CA GLU A 15 -0.91 6.70 -14.10
C GLU A 15 -1.57 8.09 -14.07
N THR A 16 -2.20 8.45 -12.96
CA THR A 16 -2.98 9.71 -12.83
C THR A 16 -2.23 10.83 -12.13
N VAL A 17 -1.15 10.53 -11.40
CA VAL A 17 -0.35 11.51 -10.66
C VAL A 17 0.11 12.68 -11.54
N PHE A 18 0.57 12.39 -12.75
CA PHE A 18 1.04 13.40 -13.71
C PHE A 18 -0.02 13.82 -14.73
N ARG A 19 -1.29 13.44 -14.52
CA ARG A 19 -2.40 13.64 -15.46
C ARG A 19 -3.62 14.27 -14.77
N PRO A 20 -3.58 15.60 -14.51
CA PRO A 20 -4.70 16.32 -13.91
C PRO A 20 -6.02 16.19 -14.69
N ASP A 21 -5.93 15.99 -16.00
CA ASP A 21 -7.07 15.78 -16.91
C ASP A 21 -7.81 14.45 -16.69
N LEU A 22 -7.23 13.52 -15.93
CA LEU A 22 -7.81 12.22 -15.60
C LEU A 22 -8.47 12.18 -14.21
N ARG A 23 -8.49 13.30 -13.48
CA ARG A 23 -9.13 13.38 -12.17
C ARG A 23 -10.63 13.05 -12.26
N GLY A 24 -11.07 12.11 -11.42
CA GLY A 24 -12.47 11.68 -11.38
C GLY A 24 -12.92 10.81 -12.56
N LYS A 25 -12.00 10.39 -13.44
CA LYS A 25 -12.32 9.50 -14.57
C LYS A 25 -12.07 8.03 -14.22
N PRO A 26 -12.83 7.09 -14.80
CA PRO A 26 -12.62 5.66 -14.60
C PRO A 26 -11.34 5.19 -15.30
N ILE A 27 -10.36 4.83 -14.49
CA ILE A 27 -9.05 4.30 -14.92
C ILE A 27 -8.94 2.80 -14.62
N CYS A 28 -8.41 2.06 -15.59
CA CYS A 28 -7.99 0.67 -15.48
C CYS A 28 -6.54 0.52 -15.96
N VAL A 29 -5.73 -0.24 -15.24
CA VAL A 29 -4.42 -0.71 -15.70
C VAL A 29 -4.57 -2.17 -16.09
N VAL A 30 -4.08 -2.53 -17.27
CA VAL A 30 -4.12 -3.90 -17.81
C VAL A 30 -2.74 -4.53 -17.79
N SER A 31 -2.69 -5.86 -17.72
CA SER A 31 -1.46 -6.65 -17.67
C SER A 31 -0.56 -6.42 -18.89
N ASN A 32 0.64 -7.00 -18.87
CA ASN A 32 1.45 -7.10 -20.10
C ASN A 32 0.63 -7.76 -21.21
N ASN A 33 0.79 -7.25 -22.43
CA ASN A 33 0.01 -7.62 -23.60
C ASN A 33 -1.51 -7.34 -23.48
N ASP A 34 -1.89 -6.41 -22.59
CA ASP A 34 -3.24 -5.90 -22.42
C ASP A 34 -4.32 -6.97 -22.21
N GLY A 35 -3.95 -8.10 -21.60
CA GLY A 35 -4.82 -9.27 -21.48
C GLY A 35 -6.01 -9.04 -20.55
N CYS A 36 -5.74 -8.60 -19.32
CA CYS A 36 -6.79 -8.38 -18.32
C CYS A 36 -6.49 -7.19 -17.39
N VAL A 37 -7.53 -6.64 -16.77
CA VAL A 37 -7.40 -5.58 -15.78
C VAL A 37 -6.69 -6.12 -14.54
N ILE A 38 -5.61 -5.44 -14.14
CA ILE A 38 -4.79 -5.74 -12.95
C ILE A 38 -4.87 -4.66 -11.87
N ALA A 39 -5.29 -3.43 -12.22
CA ALA A 39 -5.61 -2.38 -11.26
C ALA A 39 -6.76 -1.50 -11.76
N ARG A 40 -7.46 -0.85 -10.83
CA ARG A 40 -8.65 -0.05 -11.12
C ARG A 40 -8.80 1.08 -10.12
N SER A 41 -9.08 2.27 -10.63
CA SER A 41 -9.52 3.44 -9.86
C SER A 41 -10.82 3.16 -9.09
N ALA A 42 -11.13 4.02 -8.11
CA ALA A 42 -12.39 3.93 -7.38
C ALA A 42 -13.61 4.12 -8.30
N GLU A 43 -13.48 4.99 -9.30
CA GLU A 43 -14.45 5.27 -10.37
C GLU A 43 -14.74 3.99 -11.16
N ALA A 44 -13.70 3.30 -11.64
CA ALA A 44 -13.85 2.04 -12.36
C ALA A 44 -14.43 0.93 -11.48
N LYS A 45 -14.09 0.89 -10.18
CA LYS A 45 -14.72 -0.05 -9.22
C LYS A 45 -16.23 0.20 -9.10
N ARG A 46 -16.66 1.46 -9.01
CA ARG A 46 -18.09 1.83 -8.91
C ARG A 46 -18.88 1.46 -10.16
N MET A 47 -18.23 1.43 -11.33
CA MET A 47 -18.84 0.94 -12.57
C MET A 47 -19.01 -0.59 -12.61
N GLY A 48 -18.51 -1.32 -11.61
CA GLY A 48 -18.60 -2.78 -11.57
C GLY A 48 -17.52 -3.51 -12.36
N ILE A 49 -16.50 -2.81 -12.87
CA ILE A 49 -15.38 -3.42 -13.59
C ILE A 49 -14.61 -4.32 -12.64
N LYS A 50 -14.59 -5.63 -12.91
CA LYS A 50 -13.98 -6.63 -12.05
C LYS A 50 -12.47 -6.73 -12.23
N MET A 51 -11.81 -7.21 -11.18
CA MET A 51 -10.39 -7.56 -11.28
C MET A 51 -10.20 -8.85 -12.09
N GLY A 52 -9.16 -8.87 -12.94
CA GLY A 52 -8.97 -9.94 -13.92
C GLY A 52 -9.96 -9.91 -15.09
N ALA A 53 -10.77 -8.86 -15.25
CA ALA A 53 -11.66 -8.72 -16.40
C ALA A 53 -10.83 -8.68 -17.70
N PRO A 54 -11.08 -9.56 -18.68
CA PRO A 54 -10.31 -9.57 -19.92
C PRO A 54 -10.64 -8.34 -20.76
N LEU A 55 -9.62 -7.59 -21.21
CA LEU A 55 -9.85 -6.34 -21.94
C LEU A 55 -10.59 -6.61 -23.25
N PHE A 56 -10.10 -7.56 -24.06
CA PHE A 56 -10.67 -7.91 -25.36
C PHE A 56 -12.17 -8.26 -25.34
N LYS A 57 -12.68 -8.82 -24.23
CA LYS A 57 -14.11 -9.12 -24.08
C LYS A 57 -14.95 -7.90 -23.72
N ASN A 58 -14.32 -6.86 -23.18
CA ASN A 58 -14.97 -5.67 -22.65
C ASN A 58 -14.58 -4.38 -23.39
N GLU A 59 -13.75 -4.42 -24.42
CA GLU A 59 -13.25 -3.24 -25.16
C GLU A 59 -14.36 -2.26 -25.53
N ARG A 60 -15.47 -2.78 -26.08
CA ARG A 60 -16.62 -1.95 -26.45
C ARG A 60 -17.24 -1.27 -25.23
N TYR A 61 -17.46 -2.01 -24.15
CA TYR A 61 -18.00 -1.44 -22.90
C TYR A 61 -17.07 -0.35 -22.35
N PHE A 62 -15.75 -0.59 -22.37
CA PHE A 62 -14.76 0.35 -21.86
C PHE A 62 -14.78 1.66 -22.67
N ARG A 63 -14.76 1.55 -24.00
CA ARG A 63 -14.84 2.70 -24.91
C ARG A 63 -16.15 3.46 -24.75
N ASP A 64 -17.29 2.76 -24.77
CA ASP A 64 -18.62 3.38 -24.76
C ASP A 64 -18.92 4.06 -23.42
N ASN A 65 -18.25 3.66 -22.33
CA ASN A 65 -18.39 4.26 -21.00
C ASN A 65 -17.21 5.17 -20.59
N GLY A 66 -16.31 5.51 -21.52
CA GLY A 66 -15.20 6.44 -21.26
C GLY A 66 -14.17 5.93 -20.25
N VAL A 67 -13.95 4.62 -20.17
CA VAL A 67 -12.92 4.00 -19.33
C VAL A 67 -11.55 4.16 -20.00
N TYR A 68 -10.62 4.77 -19.28
CA TYR A 68 -9.24 4.89 -19.72
C TYR A 68 -8.47 3.64 -19.33
N THR A 69 -7.79 3.05 -20.30
CA THR A 69 -6.96 1.85 -20.11
C THR A 69 -5.50 2.17 -20.34
N PHE A 70 -4.65 1.72 -19.43
CA PHE A 70 -3.20 1.84 -19.53
C PHE A 70 -2.55 0.46 -19.52
N SER A 71 -1.65 0.21 -20.46
CA SER A 71 -0.74 -0.93 -20.37
C SER A 71 0.15 -0.79 -19.15
N SER A 72 0.47 -1.90 -18.49
CA SER A 72 1.32 -1.90 -17.29
C SER A 72 2.67 -1.22 -17.51
N ASN A 73 2.97 -0.19 -16.73
CA ASN A 73 4.28 0.49 -16.71
C ASN A 73 5.04 0.20 -15.40
N TYR A 74 5.65 -1.00 -15.32
CA TYR A 74 6.34 -1.43 -14.10
C TYR A 74 7.55 -0.57 -13.72
N ALA A 75 8.20 0.09 -14.68
CA ALA A 75 9.30 1.01 -14.40
C ALA A 75 8.80 2.23 -13.63
N LEU A 76 7.68 2.84 -14.07
CA LEU A 76 7.02 3.92 -13.35
C LEU A 76 6.56 3.46 -11.97
N TYR A 77 5.93 2.29 -11.87
CA TYR A 77 5.40 1.80 -10.59
C TYR A 77 6.52 1.53 -9.58
N GLY A 78 7.65 0.98 -10.04
CA GLY A 78 8.83 0.75 -9.21
C GLY A 78 9.46 2.06 -8.72
N ASP A 79 9.61 3.07 -9.58
CA ASP A 79 10.15 4.38 -9.18
C ASP A 79 9.23 5.10 -8.17
N MET A 80 7.92 5.13 -8.43
CA MET A 80 6.94 5.71 -7.50
C MET A 80 6.93 5.00 -6.14
N SER A 81 7.05 3.68 -6.14
CA SER A 81 7.15 2.86 -4.92
C SER A 81 8.41 3.20 -4.14
N ALA A 82 9.58 3.18 -4.79
CA ALA A 82 10.85 3.47 -4.13
C ALA A 82 10.83 4.85 -3.44
N ARG A 83 10.26 5.86 -4.10
CA ARG A 83 10.10 7.20 -3.51
C ARG A 83 9.15 7.21 -2.33
N MET A 84 8.02 6.50 -2.43
CA MET A 84 7.08 6.39 -1.31
C MET A 84 7.75 5.70 -0.12
N MET A 85 8.45 4.59 -0.34
CA MET A 85 9.16 3.88 0.72
C MET A 85 10.24 4.74 1.36
N ALA A 86 10.96 5.56 0.59
CA ALA A 86 11.93 6.51 1.12
C ALA A 86 11.28 7.58 2.02
N ILE A 87 10.15 8.16 1.62
CA ILE A 87 9.42 9.12 2.47
C ILE A 87 8.99 8.45 3.79
N LEU A 88 8.46 7.23 3.73
CA LEU A 88 7.99 6.52 4.91
C LEU A 88 9.14 6.16 5.87
N SER A 89 10.31 5.78 5.34
CA SER A 89 11.49 5.42 6.15
C SER A 89 12.04 6.59 6.94
N GLU A 90 11.93 7.81 6.42
CA GLU A 90 12.36 9.03 7.11
C GLU A 90 11.44 9.40 8.29
N MET A 91 10.19 8.95 8.27
CA MET A 91 9.19 9.35 9.27
C MET A 91 9.12 8.42 10.48
N ALA A 92 9.61 7.18 10.36
CA ALA A 92 9.48 6.15 11.39
C ALA A 92 10.85 5.59 11.81
N PRO A 93 11.04 5.22 13.09
CA PRO A 93 12.26 4.57 13.59
C PRO A 93 12.69 3.32 12.82
N GLY A 94 11.74 2.56 12.28
CA GLY A 94 12.01 1.35 11.52
C GLY A 94 10.97 1.10 10.44
N GLN A 95 11.37 0.42 9.38
CA GLN A 95 10.54 0.11 8.22
C GLN A 95 10.80 -1.32 7.73
N GLU A 96 9.74 -2.01 7.32
CA GLU A 96 9.79 -3.23 6.52
C GLU A 96 8.90 -3.04 5.28
N ILE A 97 9.46 -3.28 4.11
CA ILE A 97 8.73 -3.18 2.83
C ILE A 97 8.08 -4.54 2.56
N TYR A 98 6.74 -4.57 2.51
CA TYR A 98 5.99 -5.82 2.33
C TYR A 98 5.63 -6.08 0.86
N SER A 99 5.25 -5.03 0.13
CA SER A 99 4.95 -5.06 -1.30
C SER A 99 5.38 -3.74 -1.95
N ILE A 100 5.04 -3.56 -3.22
CA ILE A 100 5.30 -2.33 -3.97
C ILE A 100 4.48 -1.13 -3.43
N ASP A 101 3.33 -1.39 -2.80
CA ASP A 101 2.40 -0.39 -2.29
C ASP A 101 2.18 -0.45 -0.78
N GLU A 102 2.73 -1.45 -0.08
CA GLU A 102 2.52 -1.67 1.36
C GLU A 102 3.84 -1.72 2.14
N SER A 103 3.87 -1.03 3.27
CA SER A 103 5.00 -1.04 4.20
C SER A 103 4.56 -1.02 5.66
N PHE A 104 5.21 -1.84 6.47
CA PHE A 104 5.09 -1.80 7.92
C PHE A 104 6.12 -0.84 8.51
N LEU A 105 5.70 -0.05 9.48
CA LEU A 105 6.55 0.92 10.16
C LEU A 105 6.54 0.61 11.66
N ASP A 106 7.73 0.55 12.26
CA ASP A 106 7.87 0.57 13.70
C ASP A 106 7.64 1.98 14.20
N VAL A 107 6.57 2.17 14.97
CA VAL A 107 6.20 3.46 15.57
C VAL A 107 6.33 3.42 17.09
N SER A 108 7.13 2.49 17.61
CA SER A 108 7.44 2.40 19.03
C SER A 108 8.12 3.69 19.50
N GLY A 109 7.64 4.25 20.60
CA GLY A 109 8.11 5.54 21.13
C GLY A 109 7.52 6.78 20.45
N VAL A 110 6.94 6.69 19.24
CA VAL A 110 6.34 7.84 18.55
C VAL A 110 5.18 8.44 19.37
N ALA A 111 4.36 7.58 19.98
CA ALA A 111 3.23 7.98 20.82
C ALA A 111 3.65 8.80 22.06
N ALA A 112 4.91 8.75 22.48
CA ALA A 112 5.43 9.57 23.58
C ALA A 112 5.69 11.02 23.16
N CYS A 113 5.88 11.27 21.86
CA CYS A 113 6.16 12.60 21.31
C CYS A 113 4.95 13.22 20.59
N LEU A 114 4.13 12.39 19.93
CA LEU A 114 3.01 12.84 19.11
C LEU A 114 1.87 11.81 19.13
N PRO A 115 0.59 12.24 19.19
CA PRO A 115 -0.54 11.32 19.00
C PRO A 115 -0.42 10.56 17.68
N LEU A 116 -0.65 9.24 17.71
CA LEU A 116 -0.49 8.38 16.53
C LEU A 116 -1.43 8.78 15.37
N GLU A 117 -2.63 9.26 15.68
CA GLU A 117 -3.56 9.78 14.67
C GLU A 117 -2.95 10.98 13.92
N GLU A 118 -2.33 11.90 14.66
CA GLU A 118 -1.66 13.07 14.08
C GLU A 118 -0.44 12.66 13.25
N PHE A 119 0.34 11.70 13.74
CA PHE A 119 1.45 11.12 13.01
C PHE A 119 1.00 10.49 11.68
N GLY A 120 -0.08 9.70 11.71
CA GLY A 120 -0.67 9.11 10.51
C GLY A 120 -1.19 10.16 9.53
N ARG A 121 -1.77 11.27 10.02
CA ARG A 121 -2.18 12.40 9.17
C ARG A 121 -0.98 13.05 8.49
N GLN A 122 0.08 13.36 9.23
CA GLN A 122 1.30 13.94 8.66
C GLN A 122 1.92 13.04 7.59
N MET A 123 1.91 11.73 7.80
CA MET A 123 2.40 10.75 6.84
C MET A 123 1.59 10.77 5.54
N ARG A 124 0.25 10.73 5.64
CA ARG A 124 -0.65 10.85 4.49
C ARG A 124 -0.44 12.15 3.73
N ASP A 125 -0.34 13.27 4.46
CA ASP A 125 -0.17 14.59 3.86
C ASP A 125 1.17 14.74 3.15
N ARG A 126 2.25 14.21 3.74
CA ARG A 126 3.59 14.24 3.15
C ARG A 126 3.64 13.45 1.84
N VAL A 127 3.19 12.19 1.86
CA VAL A 127 3.15 11.34 0.66
C VAL A 127 2.27 11.97 -0.42
N ARG A 128 1.13 12.54 -0.06
CA ARG A 128 0.25 13.23 -1.00
C ARG A 128 0.90 14.48 -1.60
N LYS A 129 1.58 15.29 -0.79
CA LYS A 129 2.21 16.53 -1.24
C LYS A 129 3.40 16.27 -2.15
N GLU A 130 4.23 15.29 -1.82
CA GLU A 130 5.48 15.03 -2.53
C GLU A 130 5.29 14.11 -3.76
N LEU A 131 4.36 13.14 -3.69
CA LEU A 131 4.16 12.15 -4.76
C LEU A 131 2.79 12.20 -5.42
N GLY A 132 1.83 12.95 -4.88
CA GLY A 132 0.45 12.95 -5.36
C GLY A 132 -0.31 11.65 -5.08
N LEU A 133 0.28 10.71 -4.33
CA LEU A 133 -0.34 9.45 -3.96
C LEU A 133 -1.18 9.59 -2.69
N ILE A 134 -2.26 8.81 -2.61
CA ILE A 134 -3.10 8.72 -1.41
C ILE A 134 -2.82 7.38 -0.75
N ILE A 135 -2.42 7.41 0.51
CA ILE A 135 -2.17 6.22 1.31
C ILE A 135 -3.16 6.14 2.48
N GLY A 136 -3.52 4.92 2.88
CA GLY A 136 -4.10 4.60 4.18
C GLY A 136 -3.01 4.35 5.21
N VAL A 137 -3.25 4.71 6.48
CA VAL A 137 -2.33 4.41 7.59
C VAL A 137 -3.16 3.83 8.74
N GLY A 138 -2.88 2.59 9.12
CA GLY A 138 -3.54 1.89 10.22
C GLY A 138 -2.53 1.51 11.32
N PHE A 139 -2.94 1.58 12.59
CA PHE A 139 -2.07 1.28 13.74
C PHE A 139 -2.53 0.01 14.46
N GLY A 140 -1.58 -0.79 14.95
CA GLY A 140 -1.86 -2.03 15.67
C GLY A 140 -0.74 -2.49 16.60
N SER A 141 -1.11 -3.25 17.63
CA SER A 141 -0.20 -3.73 18.68
C SER A 141 0.64 -4.94 18.25
N ALA A 142 0.27 -5.63 17.19
CA ALA A 142 0.95 -6.82 16.69
C ALA A 142 1.12 -6.75 15.17
N LEU A 143 2.30 -7.18 14.70
CA LEU A 143 2.52 -7.50 13.29
C LEU A 143 1.63 -8.69 12.90
N PRO A 144 1.09 -8.75 11.68
CA PRO A 144 0.57 -10.01 11.15
C PRO A 144 1.65 -11.09 11.29
N LYS A 145 1.27 -12.36 11.52
CA LYS A 145 2.15 -13.53 11.78
C LYS A 145 3.27 -13.81 10.75
N ARG A 146 3.43 -12.96 9.74
CA ARG A 146 4.36 -13.05 8.61
C ARG A 146 5.45 -11.98 8.74
N TRP A 147 6.10 -11.92 9.91
CA TRP A 147 7.37 -11.23 10.08
C TRP A 147 8.49 -12.25 9.95
N PRO A 148 9.57 -12.00 9.18
CA PRO A 148 10.72 -12.88 9.17
C PRO A 148 11.37 -12.88 10.56
N SER A 149 11.43 -14.05 11.21
CA SER A 149 11.91 -14.20 12.59
C SER A 149 13.34 -13.70 12.83
N TRP A 150 14.15 -13.54 11.78
CA TRP A 150 15.54 -13.11 11.84
C TRP A 150 15.72 -11.59 12.03
N LEU A 151 14.68 -10.77 11.84
CA LEU A 151 14.72 -9.33 12.17
C LEU A 151 14.34 -9.03 13.63
N THR A 152 13.77 -10.01 14.35
CA THR A 152 13.46 -9.94 15.80
C THR A 152 14.68 -10.17 16.69
N LEU A 153 15.89 -10.21 16.14
CA LEU A 153 17.09 -10.30 16.96
C LEU A 153 17.21 -8.99 17.75
N PRO A 154 17.11 -9.00 19.08
CA PRO A 154 17.62 -7.87 19.84
C PRO A 154 19.10 -7.71 19.45
N LEU A 155 19.56 -6.47 19.28
CA LEU A 155 20.99 -6.15 19.31
C LEU A 155 21.55 -6.80 20.58
N LYS A 156 22.14 -8.00 20.45
CA LYS A 156 22.64 -8.79 21.56
C LYS A 156 23.87 -8.09 22.11
N SER A 157 23.69 -7.30 23.15
CA SER A 157 24.73 -7.06 24.14
C SER A 157 24.81 -8.26 25.08
N GLY A 158 25.83 -9.10 24.91
CA GLY A 158 26.34 -10.01 25.94
C GLY A 158 25.73 -11.43 26.04
N PRO A 159 26.47 -12.40 26.64
CA PRO A 159 26.17 -13.82 26.56
C PRO A 159 25.22 -14.29 27.67
N GLY A 160 24.19 -15.05 27.30
CA GLY A 160 23.29 -15.73 28.25
C GLY A 160 22.01 -16.20 27.55
N GLN A 161 21.99 -17.45 27.11
CA GLN A 161 20.82 -18.08 26.49
C GLN A 161 19.75 -18.39 27.54
N THR A 162 18.46 -18.26 27.20
CA THR A 162 17.50 -19.37 27.36
C THR A 162 16.30 -19.17 26.43
N ALA A 163 15.99 -20.19 25.62
CA ALA A 163 14.83 -20.26 24.73
C ALA A 163 13.64 -20.90 25.46
N LEU A 164 12.40 -20.46 25.20
CA LEU A 164 11.20 -21.18 25.61
C LEU A 164 10.09 -21.14 24.53
N SER A 165 9.81 -22.36 24.06
CA SER A 165 8.53 -23.00 23.67
C SER A 165 7.46 -22.30 22.82
N THR A 166 6.97 -23.09 21.86
CA THR A 166 5.97 -22.86 20.81
C THR A 166 4.49 -23.01 21.23
N SER A 167 3.62 -22.23 20.54
CA SER A 167 2.17 -22.44 20.22
C SER A 167 1.09 -22.30 21.33
N PRO A 168 -0.22 -22.09 20.99
CA PRO A 168 -0.88 -22.02 19.67
C PRO A 168 -1.87 -20.84 19.42
N ALA A 169 -2.23 -20.72 18.14
CA ALA A 169 -3.46 -20.18 17.52
C ALA A 169 -4.41 -19.22 18.30
N LEU A 170 -4.62 -18.03 17.73
CA LEU A 170 -5.93 -17.37 17.73
C LEU A 170 -6.22 -16.81 16.33
N THR A 171 -7.29 -17.30 15.76
CA THR A 171 -8.04 -16.79 14.61
C THR A 171 -8.76 -15.51 15.03
N GLY A 172 -8.50 -14.40 14.32
CA GLY A 172 -9.16 -13.12 14.57
C GLY A 172 -9.24 -12.32 13.27
N SER A 173 -10.47 -12.14 12.81
CA SER A 173 -10.94 -11.42 11.62
C SER A 173 -10.07 -10.25 11.13
N ALA A 174 -9.75 -10.28 9.84
CA ALA A 174 -9.38 -9.12 9.05
C ALA A 174 -10.56 -8.13 9.00
N GLY A 175 -10.61 -7.21 9.96
CA GLY A 175 -11.55 -6.09 9.94
C GLY A 175 -11.07 -5.03 8.96
N CYS A 176 -11.88 -4.77 7.93
CA CYS A 176 -11.78 -3.56 7.12
C CYS A 176 -11.83 -2.33 8.04
N TRP A 177 -10.78 -1.50 8.02
CA TRP A 177 -10.80 -0.18 8.65
C TRP A 177 -11.40 0.81 7.65
N PRO A 178 -12.48 1.54 8.01
CA PRO A 178 -13.13 2.48 7.11
C PRO A 178 -12.27 3.75 6.93
N TRP A 179 -12.37 4.29 5.71
CA TRP A 179 -11.61 5.37 5.09
C TRP A 179 -11.87 6.77 5.67
#